data_AF-A0A6G1YQY1-F1
#
_entry.id   AF-A0A6G1YQY1-F1
#
_cell.length_a   1.000
_cell.length_b   1.000
_cell.length_c   1.000
_cell.angle_alpha   90.00
_cell.angle_beta   90.00
_cell.angle_gamma   90.00
#
_symmetry.space_group_name_H-M   'P 1'
#
loop_
_entity.id
_entity.type
_entity.pdbx_description
1 polymer ?
#
loop_
_entity_poly.entity_id
_entity_poly.type
_entity_poly.pdbx_seq_one_letter_code
_entity_poly.pdbx_strand_id
1 'polypeptide(L)'
;MVQRQVAFENTKKQQEALTLSNISPKWAKRLGERQELPVPMSITWLRRYFELKRASRCVVGEAHRYSASYMYDCRECDEMGWRFMLYFTVHSFSKLEENKQR
;
A
#
# COMPACT_ATOMS: atom_id res chain seq x y z
N MET A 1 -28.25 15.15 20.77
CA MET A 1 -27.83 13.84 20.19
C MET A 1 -27.50 13.88 18.70
N VAL A 2 -27.40 15.06 18.04
CA VAL A 2 -27.19 15.18 16.58
C VAL A 2 -25.72 15.30 16.18
N GLN A 3 -24.83 15.76 17.07
CA GLN A 3 -23.42 15.99 16.75
C GLN A 3 -22.59 14.70 16.58
N ARG A 4 -23.02 13.58 17.17
CA ARG A 4 -22.28 12.31 17.13
C ARG A 4 -22.40 11.57 15.79
N GLN A 5 -23.50 11.79 15.05
CA GLN A 5 -23.73 11.17 13.75
C GLN A 5 -22.92 11.84 12.63
N VAL A 6 -22.75 13.17 12.67
CA VAL A 6 -21.98 13.93 11.66
C VAL A 6 -20.48 13.57 11.69
N ALA A 7 -19.92 13.33 12.88
CA ALA A 7 -18.53 12.90 13.03
C ALA A 7 -18.30 11.47 12.48
N PHE A 8 -19.29 10.59 12.63
CA PHE A 8 -19.25 9.20 12.16
C PHE A 8 -19.44 9.09 10.63
N GLU A 9 -20.28 9.94 10.04
CA GLU A 9 -20.43 10.02 8.57
C GLU A 9 -19.21 10.63 7.88
N ASN A 10 -18.53 11.61 8.51
CA ASN A 10 -17.28 12.16 7.96
C ASN A 10 -16.13 11.14 7.98
N THR A 11 -16.06 10.26 8.98
CA THR A 11 -15.07 9.15 8.98
C THR A 11 -15.41 8.09 7.94
N LYS A 12 -16.71 7.83 7.71
CA LYS A 12 -17.18 6.90 6.67
C LYS A 12 -16.97 7.41 5.24
N LYS A 13 -17.05 8.72 5.01
CA LYS A 13 -16.72 9.34 3.71
C LYS A 13 -15.21 9.40 3.44
N GLN A 14 -14.36 9.45 4.47
CA GLN A 14 -12.91 9.29 4.29
C GLN A 14 -12.48 7.84 3.99
N GLN A 15 -13.37 6.86 4.15
CA GLN A 15 -13.24 5.51 3.59
C GLN A 15 -13.67 5.45 2.11
N GLU A 16 -13.58 6.56 1.36
CA GLU A 16 -13.54 6.53 -0.09
C GLU A 16 -12.39 5.62 -0.51
N ALA A 17 -12.74 4.38 -0.87
CA ALA A 17 -11.89 3.30 -1.35
C ALA A 17 -10.42 3.71 -1.48
N LEU A 18 -9.65 3.62 -0.38
CA LEU A 18 -8.21 3.86 -0.41
C LEU A 18 -7.66 2.97 -1.52
N THR A 19 -7.16 3.55 -2.59
CA THR A 19 -6.58 2.75 -3.68
C THR A 19 -5.11 2.54 -3.40
N LEU A 20 -4.50 1.57 -4.07
CA LEU A 20 -3.04 1.43 -4.07
C LEU A 20 -2.37 2.78 -4.44
N SER A 21 -3.02 3.59 -5.28
CA SER A 21 -2.57 4.92 -5.69
C SER A 21 -2.50 5.92 -4.55
N ASN A 22 -3.37 5.78 -3.55
CA ASN A 22 -3.41 6.68 -2.39
C ASN A 22 -2.31 6.34 -1.38
N ILE A 23 -1.92 5.07 -1.26
CA ILE A 23 -0.93 4.61 -0.29
C ILE A 23 0.47 4.60 -0.90
N SER A 24 0.58 4.14 -2.15
CA SER A 24 1.84 3.95 -2.86
C SER A 24 1.69 4.32 -4.35
N PRO A 25 1.64 5.63 -4.66
CA PRO A 25 1.36 6.11 -6.01
C PRO A 25 2.36 5.62 -7.07
N LYS A 26 3.64 5.43 -6.71
CA LYS A 26 4.62 4.93 -7.68
C LYS A 26 4.38 3.47 -7.99
N TRP A 27 4.07 2.65 -6.97
CA TRP A 27 3.74 1.24 -7.18
C TRP A 27 2.40 1.06 -7.90
N ALA A 28 1.42 1.88 -7.58
CA ALA A 28 0.14 1.89 -8.27
C ALA A 28 0.29 2.21 -9.75
N LYS A 29 1.11 3.20 -10.12
CA LYS A 29 1.42 3.48 -11.53
C LYS A 29 2.09 2.28 -12.20
N ARG A 30 3.10 1.69 -11.55
CA ARG A 30 3.86 0.54 -12.07
C ARG A 30 3.06 -0.76 -12.22
N LEU A 31 1.99 -0.91 -11.45
CA LEU A 31 1.13 -2.10 -11.45
C LEU A 31 -0.17 -1.88 -12.23
N GLY A 32 -0.72 -0.66 -12.20
CA GLY A 32 -1.96 -0.27 -12.87
C GLY A 32 -1.86 -0.21 -14.39
N GLU A 33 -0.66 0.03 -14.95
CA GLU A 33 -0.44 -0.01 -16.41
C GLU A 33 -0.68 -1.40 -17.03
N ARG A 34 -0.64 -2.47 -16.23
CA ARG A 34 -0.86 -3.85 -16.72
C ARG A 34 -1.85 -4.67 -15.89
N GLN A 35 -2.28 -4.18 -14.71
CA GLN A 35 -3.01 -4.96 -13.69
C GLN A 35 -2.39 -6.33 -13.38
N GLU A 36 -1.08 -6.46 -13.57
CA GLU A 36 -0.38 -7.73 -13.49
C GLU A 36 0.95 -7.55 -12.75
N LEU A 37 1.26 -8.54 -11.92
CA LEU A 37 2.56 -8.65 -11.29
C LEU A 37 3.55 -9.27 -12.28
N PRO A 38 4.82 -8.80 -12.31
CA PRO A 38 5.82 -9.43 -13.16
C PRO A 38 5.95 -10.91 -12.81
N VAL A 39 6.25 -11.74 -13.82
CA VAL A 39 6.41 -13.19 -13.67
C VAL A 39 7.41 -13.48 -12.54
N PRO A 40 7.07 -14.34 -11.56
CA PRO A 40 7.96 -14.69 -10.47
C PRO A 40 9.35 -15.08 -10.97
N MET A 41 10.40 -14.67 -10.25
CA MET A 41 11.81 -14.92 -10.60
C MET A 41 12.32 -14.29 -11.91
N SER A 42 11.50 -13.58 -12.69
CA SER A 42 12.01 -12.75 -13.79
C SER A 42 12.94 -11.65 -13.27
N ILE A 43 13.83 -11.14 -14.13
CA ILE A 43 14.74 -10.03 -13.77
C ILE A 43 13.94 -8.83 -13.22
N THR A 44 12.79 -8.53 -13.84
CA THR A 44 11.88 -7.47 -13.39
C THR A 44 11.29 -7.76 -12.02
N TRP A 45 10.87 -9.01 -11.77
CA TRP A 45 10.34 -9.41 -10.47
C TRP A 45 11.40 -9.34 -9.37
N LEU A 46 12.61 -9.86 -9.61
CA LEU A 46 13.72 -9.82 -8.66
C LEU A 46 14.11 -8.37 -8.33
N ARG A 47 14.22 -7.51 -9.34
CA ARG A 47 14.51 -6.08 -9.14
C ARG A 47 13.48 -5.42 -8.23
N ARG A 48 12.19 -5.65 -8.51
CA ARG A 48 11.07 -5.13 -7.70
C ARG A 48 11.03 -5.74 -6.31
N TYR A 49 11.34 -7.03 -6.17
CA TYR A 49 11.44 -7.70 -4.87
C TYR A 49 12.54 -7.09 -4.00
N PHE A 50 13.73 -6.82 -4.56
CA PHE A 50 14.80 -6.15 -3.82
C PHE A 50 14.49 -4.69 -3.48
N GLU A 51 13.81 -3.96 -4.38
CA GLU A 51 13.27 -2.63 -4.08
C GLU A 51 12.29 -2.70 -2.90
N LEU A 52 11.35 -3.66 -2.91
CA LEU A 52 10.43 -3.89 -1.80
C LEU A 52 11.14 -4.31 -0.51
N LYS A 53 12.19 -5.14 -0.58
CA LYS A 53 12.98 -5.52 0.60
C LYS A 53 13.61 -4.33 1.30
N ARG A 54 13.98 -3.32 0.54
CA ARG A 54 14.58 -2.08 1.07
C ARG A 54 13.54 -1.02 1.43
N ALA A 55 12.42 -1.00 0.72
CA ALA A 55 11.40 0.05 0.78
C ALA A 55 10.04 -0.44 1.28
N SER A 56 9.90 -1.65 1.82
CA SER A 56 8.61 -2.20 2.29
C SER A 56 7.98 -1.29 3.33
N ARG A 57 8.78 -0.83 4.30
CA ARG A 57 8.39 0.19 5.29
C ARG A 57 8.00 1.54 4.67
N CYS A 58 8.48 1.80 3.47
CA CYS A 58 8.34 3.06 2.76
C CYS A 58 7.23 3.04 1.70
N VAL A 59 6.54 1.90 1.49
CA VAL A 59 5.42 1.79 0.54
C VAL A 59 4.34 2.82 0.90
N VAL A 60 3.97 2.90 2.18
CA VAL A 60 3.06 3.92 2.72
C VAL A 60 3.71 5.30 2.76
N GLY A 61 5.02 5.35 3.01
CA GLY A 61 5.80 6.58 3.02
C GLY A 61 5.74 7.35 1.69
N GLU A 62 5.50 6.69 0.55
CA GLU A 62 5.38 7.36 -0.74
C GLU A 62 4.27 8.41 -0.77
N ALA A 63 3.10 8.10 -0.20
CA ALA A 63 1.98 9.03 -0.10
C ALA A 63 2.26 10.21 0.85
N HIS A 64 3.09 9.97 1.87
CA HIS A 64 3.43 10.94 2.91
C HIS A 64 4.80 11.59 2.70
N ARG A 65 5.29 11.63 1.45
CA ARG A 65 6.58 12.24 1.06
C ARG A 65 7.78 11.74 1.89
N TYR A 66 7.74 10.50 2.33
CA TYR A 66 8.77 9.85 3.14
C TYR A 66 9.02 10.58 4.48
N SER A 67 7.96 11.11 5.09
CA SER A 67 8.03 11.66 6.45
C SER A 67 8.49 10.58 7.45
N ALA A 68 9.42 10.96 8.34
CA ALA A 68 10.04 10.04 9.29
C ALA A 68 9.01 9.32 10.19
N SER A 69 7.96 10.04 10.62
CA SER A 69 6.86 9.49 11.42
C SER A 69 6.15 8.29 10.76
N TYR A 70 6.02 8.27 9.43
CA TYR A 70 5.40 7.17 8.69
C TYR A 70 6.38 6.05 8.36
N MET A 71 7.68 6.37 8.27
CA MET A 71 8.73 5.39 7.94
C MET A 71 9.23 4.61 9.16
N TYR A 72 9.23 5.23 10.34
CA TYR A 72 9.89 4.68 11.53
C TYR A 72 8.94 4.51 12.73
N ASP A 73 7.93 5.36 12.87
CA ASP A 73 7.09 5.40 14.08
C ASP A 73 5.67 4.85 13.88
N CYS A 74 5.35 4.44 12.64
CA CYS A 74 4.01 3.96 12.28
C CYS A 74 3.98 2.43 12.19
N ARG A 75 3.49 1.77 13.26
CA ARG A 75 3.33 0.31 13.31
C ARG A 75 2.36 -0.22 12.25
N GLU A 76 1.29 0.51 11.98
CA GLU A 76 0.32 0.18 10.92
C GLU A 76 0.97 0.23 9.53
N CYS A 77 1.87 1.20 9.29
CA CYS A 77 2.61 1.35 8.05
C CYS A 77 3.63 0.22 7.84
N ASP A 78 4.31 -0.21 8.92
CA ASP A 78 5.19 -1.38 8.88
C ASP A 78 4.39 -2.64 8.54
N GLU A 79 3.21 -2.85 9.16
CA GLU A 79 2.34 -3.99 8.87
C GLU A 79 1.79 -3.97 7.43
N MET A 80 1.36 -2.81 6.93
CA MET A 80 0.93 -2.63 5.54
C MET A 80 2.06 -2.96 4.56
N GLY A 81 3.27 -2.47 4.84
CA GLY A 81 4.48 -2.75 4.06
C GLY A 81 4.84 -4.23 4.02
N TRP A 82 4.78 -4.92 5.16
CA TRP A 82 5.00 -6.37 5.27
C TRP A 82 3.98 -7.18 4.47
N ARG A 83 2.69 -6.85 4.56
CA ARG A 83 1.65 -7.51 3.78
C ARG A 83 1.80 -7.27 2.28
N PHE A 84 2.14 -6.06 1.89
CA PHE A 84 2.41 -5.73 0.49
C PHE A 84 3.54 -6.62 -0.05
N MET A 85 4.64 -6.75 0.70
CA MET A 85 5.75 -7.64 0.34
C MET A 85 5.30 -9.10 0.25
N LEU A 86 4.54 -9.59 1.23
CA LEU A 86 4.03 -10.96 1.23
C LEU A 86 3.21 -11.24 -0.03
N TYR A 87 2.24 -10.38 -0.34
CA TYR A 87 1.35 -10.52 -1.50
C TYR A 87 2.08 -10.37 -2.83
N PHE A 88 3.08 -9.49 -2.93
CA PHE A 88 3.99 -9.43 -4.07
C PHE A 88 4.77 -10.75 -4.23
N THR A 89 5.22 -11.34 -3.12
CA THR A 89 6.02 -12.57 -3.10
C THR A 89 5.19 -13.78 -3.53
N VAL A 90 3.96 -13.91 -3.04
CA VAL A 90 3.03 -14.98 -3.44
C VAL A 90 2.29 -14.68 -4.75
N HIS A 91 2.71 -13.65 -5.49
CA HIS A 91 2.16 -13.24 -6.79
C HIS A 91 0.64 -13.01 -6.79
N SER A 92 0.10 -12.48 -5.69
CA SER A 92 -1.34 -12.25 -5.54
C SER A 92 -1.69 -10.77 -5.73
N PHE A 93 -2.07 -10.41 -6.96
CA PHE A 93 -2.49 -9.03 -7.28
C PHE A 93 -3.77 -8.62 -6.55
N SER A 94 -4.76 -9.52 -6.47
CA SER A 94 -6.02 -9.28 -5.75
C SER A 94 -5.78 -8.94 -4.27
N LYS A 95 -4.92 -9.71 -3.58
CA LYS A 95 -4.58 -9.44 -2.17
C LYS A 95 -3.77 -8.16 -2.00
N LEU A 96 -2.91 -7.84 -2.97
CA LEU A 96 -2.20 -6.56 -3.02
C LEU A 96 -3.17 -5.38 -3.07
N GLU A 97 -4.23 -5.51 -3.86
CA GLU A 97 -5.28 -4.52 -3.95
C GLU A 97 -6.14 -4.49 -2.68
N GLU A 98 -6.48 -5.65 -2.10
CA GLU A 98 -7.24 -5.77 -0.84
C GLU A 98 -6.50 -5.27 0.40
N ASN A 99 -5.16 -5.17 0.34
CA ASN A 99 -4.34 -4.61 1.43
C ASN A 99 -4.69 -3.14 1.76
N LYS A 100 -5.62 -2.55 1.02
CA LYS A 100 -6.24 -1.24 1.24
C LYS A 100 -7.31 -1.17 2.35
N GLN A 101 -7.89 -2.30 2.79
CA GLN A 101 -9.08 -2.33 3.65
C GLN A 101 -8.81 -2.71 5.12
N ARG A 102 -7.72 -2.23 5.71
CA ARG A 102 -7.55 -2.33 7.18
C ARG A 102 -7.38 -0.98 7.82
#